data_AF-A0A3A4P0C1-F1
#
_entry.id   AF-A0A3A4P0C1-F1
#
_cell.length_a   1.000
_cell.length_b   1.000
_cell.length_c   1.000
_cell.angle_alpha   90.00
_cell.angle_beta   90.00
_cell.angle_gamma   90.00
#
_symmetry.space_group_name_H-M   'P 1'
#
loop_
_entity.id
_entity.type
_entity.pdbx_description
1 polymer ?
#
loop_
_entity_poly.entity_id
_entity_poly.type
_entity_poly.pdbx_seq_one_letter_code
_entity_poly.pdbx_strand_id
1 'polypeptide(L)'
;MDGNRGNVPRAPRIFRRYLLDHQNLSRRRFRSISFRFLRNQAQWELTSAFSAGYDTRIYPTSLKRSTKMPPKRKKTAPAPRNPRVSPPRPEKDQAIQVINFGDVYFEHPRPDVHVARILISNASWIDTTEGAVVVDTLLHPALGRKMLEEIRKTAGQVKYIVYTHGHLDHVGGASAFLEDAPKVIAHRYVTDRFEKYRILSEHRERIAQMQFNFAFHADRAASFVNPTQVYDETLTFKLGDKTFELNHARAETDDATWVFVPEIETAFVGDLIIAGFPNIGNPFKPTRFALPWARALEAVRVKNPKMLVAHGGHAVYQGDDVKELLDVTIEAIHSIHDQVVDFINKDVPLDEMIHMVNLPEHLKDHRYLRFLYSRPEFAVQNIYRWYHGYFDHNPAHLLPRPEREVNNEIFRLIGDREAILKRSRRLLARGKGQLALQVLDVLLNHDPNDVAARKLHIKILGILCEQDYCLMSRNTWVYFMEKDKKLLKIESRHVE
;
A
#
# COMPACT_ATOMS: atom_id res chain seq x y z
N MET A 1 -30.48 62.20 20.16
CA MET A 1 -29.60 63.37 20.07
C MET A 1 -28.21 62.85 19.77
N ASP A 2 -27.72 63.18 18.58
CA ASP A 2 -26.34 63.55 18.18
C ASP A 2 -25.18 62.86 18.89
N GLY A 3 -24.17 62.29 18.24
CA GLY A 3 -23.75 62.34 16.85
C GLY A 3 -22.22 62.20 16.87
N ASN A 4 -21.67 61.19 16.20
CA ASN A 4 -20.24 61.19 15.90
C ASN A 4 -19.97 60.43 14.60
N ARG A 5 -19.71 61.18 13.53
CA ARG A 5 -19.34 60.67 12.20
C ARG A 5 -17.82 60.54 12.16
N GLY A 6 -17.32 59.31 12.18
CA GLY A 6 -15.93 58.98 11.87
C GLY A 6 -15.80 58.45 10.45
N ASN A 7 -14.95 59.09 9.65
CA ASN A 7 -14.59 58.77 8.27
C ASN A 7 -14.15 57.32 8.07
N VAL A 8 -14.70 56.64 7.06
CA VAL A 8 -14.18 55.38 6.51
C VAL A 8 -13.52 55.69 5.14
N PRO A 9 -12.22 55.39 4.93
CA PRO A 9 -11.59 55.59 3.62
C PRO A 9 -12.09 54.56 2.61
N ARG A 10 -12.48 55.04 1.42
CA ARG A 10 -12.84 54.21 0.25
C ARG A 10 -11.60 53.46 -0.28
N ALA A 11 -11.71 52.14 -0.41
CA ALA A 11 -10.69 51.30 -1.04
C ALA A 11 -10.57 51.58 -2.57
N PRO A 12 -9.37 51.48 -3.17
CA PRO A 12 -9.14 51.84 -4.58
C PRO A 12 -9.74 50.86 -5.60
N ARG A 13 -10.18 51.44 -6.72
CA ARG A 13 -10.86 50.85 -7.90
C ARG A 13 -10.01 49.87 -8.75
N ILE A 14 -9.30 48.92 -8.14
CA ILE A 14 -8.47 47.93 -8.88
C ILE A 14 -8.99 46.48 -8.75
N PHE A 15 -9.87 46.18 -7.80
CA PHE A 15 -10.37 44.81 -7.60
C PHE A 15 -11.60 44.39 -8.44
N ARG A 16 -12.20 45.30 -9.22
CA ARG A 16 -13.41 45.01 -10.02
C ARG A 16 -13.13 44.57 -11.48
N ARG A 17 -11.87 44.54 -11.91
CA ARG A 17 -11.48 44.12 -13.27
C ARG A 17 -10.94 42.69 -13.34
N TYR A 18 -10.48 42.13 -12.22
CA TYR A 18 -9.97 40.75 -12.15
C TYR A 18 -11.08 39.67 -12.14
N LEU A 19 -12.28 40.01 -11.65
CA LEU A 19 -13.41 39.08 -11.54
C LEU A 19 -14.25 38.94 -12.83
N LEU A 20 -14.07 39.83 -13.81
CA LEU A 20 -14.80 39.78 -15.10
C LEU A 20 -13.99 39.08 -16.22
N ASP A 21 -12.66 39.00 -16.10
CA ASP A 21 -11.81 38.31 -17.08
C ASP A 21 -11.70 36.79 -16.83
N HIS A 22 -12.11 36.28 -15.66
CA HIS A 22 -12.13 34.83 -15.36
C HIS A 22 -13.44 34.12 -15.73
N GLN A 23 -14.49 34.84 -16.12
CA GLN A 23 -15.74 34.22 -16.61
C GLN A 23 -15.78 34.05 -18.15
N ASN A 24 -14.85 34.63 -18.91
CA ASN A 24 -14.83 34.54 -20.39
C ASN A 24 -13.76 33.61 -20.97
N LEU A 25 -12.86 33.04 -20.15
CA LEU A 25 -11.83 32.08 -20.60
C LEU A 25 -12.32 30.61 -20.62
N SER A 26 -13.49 30.29 -20.06
CA SER A 26 -14.04 28.92 -20.01
C SER A 26 -14.84 28.49 -21.25
N ARG A 27 -15.05 29.36 -22.25
CA ARG A 27 -15.90 29.06 -23.42
C ARG A 27 -15.19 28.97 -24.78
N ARG A 28 -13.86 29.12 -24.84
CA ARG A 28 -13.11 29.12 -26.13
C ARG A 28 -12.04 28.02 -26.32
N ARG A 29 -11.92 27.04 -25.42
CA ARG A 29 -11.00 25.88 -25.59
C ARG A 29 -11.68 24.52 -25.77
N PHE A 30 -12.99 24.47 -26.01
CA PHE A 30 -13.76 23.22 -26.11
C PHE A 30 -14.20 22.82 -27.53
N ARG A 31 -13.51 23.27 -28.58
CA ARG A 31 -13.91 22.96 -29.97
C ARG A 31 -12.84 22.38 -30.91
N SER A 32 -11.68 21.91 -30.43
CA SER A 32 -10.66 21.32 -31.32
C SER A 32 -10.05 19.98 -30.91
N ILE A 33 -10.58 19.28 -29.89
CA ILE A 33 -10.05 17.97 -29.46
C ILE A 33 -11.02 16.79 -29.76
N SER A 34 -12.23 17.06 -30.28
CA SER A 34 -13.26 16.03 -30.44
C SER A 34 -13.30 15.33 -31.81
N PHE A 35 -12.26 15.39 -32.64
CA PHE A 35 -12.26 14.74 -33.97
C PHE A 35 -11.12 13.74 -34.24
N ARG A 36 -10.26 13.45 -33.25
CA ARG A 36 -9.20 12.42 -33.38
C ARG A 36 -9.45 11.12 -32.60
N PHE A 37 -10.51 11.06 -31.80
CA PHE A 37 -10.79 9.91 -30.93
C PHE A 37 -11.80 8.88 -31.48
N LEU A 38 -12.40 9.11 -32.65
CA LEU A 38 -13.45 8.25 -33.21
C LEU A 38 -12.99 7.41 -34.43
N ARG A 39 -11.68 7.16 -34.60
CA ARG A 39 -11.17 6.39 -35.74
C ARG A 39 -10.28 5.17 -35.44
N ASN A 40 -10.05 4.81 -34.18
CA ASN A 40 -9.21 3.65 -33.83
C ASN A 40 -9.95 2.55 -33.04
N GLN A 41 -11.28 2.48 -33.15
CA GLN A 41 -12.09 1.46 -32.47
C GLN A 41 -12.40 0.22 -33.34
N ALA A 42 -11.72 0.04 -34.48
CA ALA A 42 -11.96 -1.08 -35.38
C ALA A 42 -10.67 -1.54 -36.08
N GLN A 43 -9.66 -2.03 -35.33
CA GLN A 43 -8.60 -2.89 -35.88
C GLN A 43 -7.68 -3.50 -34.82
N TRP A 44 -8.19 -4.33 -33.91
CA TRP A 44 -7.32 -5.17 -33.06
C TRP A 44 -7.94 -6.56 -32.88
N GLU A 45 -8.05 -7.29 -33.98
CA GLU A 45 -8.03 -8.75 -34.00
C GLU A 45 -6.67 -9.19 -34.56
N LEU A 46 -6.13 -10.28 -33.98
CA LEU A 46 -4.96 -11.05 -34.42
C LEU A 46 -3.58 -10.41 -34.21
N THR A 47 -2.90 -10.83 -33.13
CA THR A 47 -1.55 -11.46 -33.15
C THR A 47 -1.02 -11.62 -31.72
N SER A 48 -1.33 -12.75 -31.08
CA SER A 48 -0.63 -13.21 -29.87
C SER A 48 0.42 -14.24 -30.29
N ALA A 49 1.64 -13.79 -30.52
CA ALA A 49 2.82 -14.63 -30.59
C ALA A 49 3.88 -13.99 -29.71
N PHE A 50 4.22 -14.63 -28.60
CA PHE A 50 5.59 -14.68 -28.05
C PHE A 50 5.60 -15.65 -26.88
N SER A 51 5.96 -16.91 -27.17
CA SER A 51 6.51 -17.82 -26.19
C SER A 51 7.97 -17.44 -25.94
N ALA A 52 8.37 -17.26 -24.69
CA ALA A 52 9.77 -17.35 -24.29
C ALA A 52 9.84 -18.24 -23.05
N GLY A 53 10.52 -19.37 -23.22
CA GLY A 53 10.57 -20.48 -22.27
C GLY A 53 11.29 -20.15 -20.97
N TYR A 54 10.80 -20.78 -19.90
CA TYR A 54 11.53 -20.98 -18.67
C TYR A 54 11.52 -22.48 -18.35
N ASP A 55 12.72 -23.04 -18.21
CA ASP A 55 13.02 -24.44 -17.89
C ASP A 55 12.44 -24.79 -16.51
N THR A 56 11.39 -25.60 -16.48
CA THR A 56 10.80 -26.16 -15.27
C THR A 56 11.39 -27.53 -15.00
N ARG A 57 12.44 -27.60 -14.19
CA ARG A 57 12.87 -28.85 -13.56
C ARG A 57 13.19 -28.60 -12.10
N ILE A 58 12.33 -29.12 -11.22
CA ILE A 58 12.64 -29.89 -10.00
C ILE A 58 11.29 -30.30 -9.39
N TYR A 59 10.98 -31.59 -9.43
CA TYR A 59 10.39 -32.43 -8.35
C TYR A 59 9.86 -33.74 -8.98
N PRO A 60 10.32 -34.93 -8.55
CA PRO A 60 9.84 -36.20 -9.08
C PRO A 60 8.56 -36.66 -8.37
N THR A 61 7.53 -36.96 -9.16
CA THR A 61 6.35 -37.74 -8.77
C THR A 61 6.64 -39.23 -8.86
N SER A 62 6.35 -39.99 -7.80
CA SER A 62 5.79 -41.34 -7.96
C SER A 62 4.95 -41.76 -6.75
N LEU A 63 3.65 -41.96 -6.97
CA LEU A 63 2.77 -42.73 -6.09
C LEU A 63 2.80 -44.20 -6.55
N LYS A 64 3.00 -45.13 -5.61
CA LYS A 64 2.53 -46.52 -5.76
C LYS A 64 1.48 -46.82 -4.69
N ARG A 65 0.33 -47.31 -5.14
CA ARG A 65 -0.78 -47.82 -4.33
C ARG A 65 -0.37 -49.12 -3.62
N SER A 66 -0.84 -49.30 -2.39
CA SER A 66 -0.97 -50.62 -1.75
C SER A 66 -2.13 -50.59 -0.75
N THR A 67 -2.91 -51.67 -0.75
CA THR A 67 -4.14 -51.92 0.02
C THR A 67 -3.83 -52.62 1.35
N LYS A 68 -4.54 -52.26 2.44
CA LYS A 68 -4.98 -53.16 3.55
C LYS A 68 -5.81 -52.44 4.63
N MET A 69 -6.70 -53.21 5.29
CA MET A 69 -7.79 -52.87 6.22
C MET A 69 -7.41 -52.23 7.58
N PRO A 70 -8.38 -51.67 8.35
CA PRO A 70 -8.13 -50.65 9.38
C PRO A 70 -8.05 -51.19 10.81
N PRO A 71 -7.43 -50.45 11.75
CA PRO A 71 -7.76 -50.59 13.17
C PRO A 71 -8.09 -49.27 13.91
N LYS A 72 -9.18 -49.36 14.68
CA LYS A 72 -9.59 -48.68 15.94
C LYS A 72 -9.39 -47.15 16.11
N ARG A 73 -10.53 -46.46 16.26
CA ARG A 73 -10.69 -45.06 16.69
C ARG A 73 -9.92 -44.76 17.99
N LYS A 74 -8.96 -43.83 17.92
CA LYS A 74 -8.41 -43.09 19.07
C LYS A 74 -8.88 -41.64 19.00
N LYS A 75 -9.16 -41.06 20.18
CA LYS A 75 -9.65 -39.69 20.42
C LYS A 75 -8.87 -38.66 19.59
N THR A 76 -9.59 -37.80 18.87
CA THR A 76 -9.03 -36.73 18.03
C THR A 76 -8.33 -35.69 18.89
N ALA A 77 -7.01 -35.59 18.73
CA ALA A 77 -6.22 -34.43 19.16
C ALA A 77 -6.64 -33.20 18.34
N PRO A 78 -6.51 -31.97 18.88
CA PRO A 78 -6.78 -30.74 18.13
C PRO A 78 -5.89 -30.68 16.88
N ALA A 79 -6.43 -30.09 15.82
CA ALA A 79 -5.74 -29.93 14.54
C ALA A 79 -4.36 -29.27 14.73
N PRO A 80 -3.32 -29.71 14.00
CA PRO A 80 -1.99 -29.14 14.13
C PRO A 80 -2.01 -27.66 13.74
N ARG A 81 -1.52 -26.80 14.64
CA ARG A 81 -1.21 -25.40 14.34
C ARG A 81 -0.31 -25.35 13.11
N ASN A 82 -0.70 -24.56 12.12
CA ASN A 82 0.00 -24.43 10.84
C ASN A 82 1.49 -24.11 11.11
N PRO A 83 2.47 -24.85 10.55
CA PRO A 83 3.88 -24.60 10.81
C PRO A 83 4.27 -23.18 10.43
N ARG A 84 5.14 -22.56 11.23
CA ARG A 84 5.75 -21.25 10.98
C ARG A 84 6.50 -21.25 9.63
N VAL A 85 5.81 -21.03 8.52
CA VAL A 85 6.47 -20.74 7.24
C VAL A 85 6.66 -19.23 7.19
N SER A 86 7.76 -18.75 7.79
CA SER A 86 8.25 -17.44 7.39
C SER A 86 8.63 -17.53 5.90
N PRO A 87 8.24 -16.57 5.05
CA PRO A 87 8.73 -16.57 3.68
C PRO A 87 10.26 -16.66 3.69
N PRO A 88 10.87 -17.39 2.72
CA PRO A 88 12.31 -17.53 2.64
C PRO A 88 12.96 -16.15 2.67
N ARG A 89 14.08 -16.04 3.39
CA ARG A 89 14.82 -14.77 3.42
C ARG A 89 15.19 -14.42 1.97
N PRO A 90 14.87 -13.21 1.49
CA PRO A 90 15.27 -12.80 0.15
C PRO A 90 16.79 -12.87 0.03
N GLU A 91 17.27 -13.25 -1.16
CA GLU A 91 18.71 -13.31 -1.43
C GLU A 91 19.36 -11.93 -1.22
N LYS A 92 20.67 -11.94 -0.94
CA LYS A 92 21.46 -10.74 -0.75
C LYS A 92 21.31 -9.80 -1.96
N ASP A 93 21.14 -8.51 -1.68
CA ASP A 93 20.99 -7.45 -2.68
C ASP A 93 19.79 -7.59 -3.65
N GLN A 94 18.83 -8.48 -3.36
CA GLN A 94 17.60 -8.62 -4.16
C GLN A 94 16.38 -7.99 -3.50
N ALA A 95 15.51 -7.42 -4.34
CA ALA A 95 14.20 -6.94 -3.95
C ALA A 95 13.24 -8.09 -3.61
N ILE A 96 12.32 -7.84 -2.69
CA ILE A 96 11.21 -8.75 -2.39
C ILE A 96 10.13 -8.53 -3.45
N GLN A 97 9.84 -9.57 -4.21
CA GLN A 97 8.80 -9.57 -5.24
C GLN A 97 7.49 -10.13 -4.70
N VAL A 98 6.43 -9.32 -4.74
CA VAL A 98 5.08 -9.67 -4.26
C VAL A 98 4.00 -9.48 -5.31
N ILE A 99 4.35 -8.96 -6.49
CA ILE A 99 3.40 -8.75 -7.58
C ILE A 99 3.45 -9.97 -8.50
N ASN A 100 2.36 -10.72 -8.53
CA ASN A 100 2.15 -11.85 -9.44
C ASN A 100 0.78 -11.73 -10.10
N PHE A 101 0.71 -11.99 -11.40
CA PHE A 101 -0.51 -11.97 -12.23
C PHE A 101 -0.93 -13.37 -12.69
N GLY A 102 -0.18 -14.41 -12.33
CA GLY A 102 -0.37 -15.78 -12.80
C GLY A 102 -1.21 -16.65 -11.86
N ASP A 103 -0.98 -16.59 -10.54
CA ASP A 103 -1.52 -17.58 -9.60
C ASP A 103 -2.59 -16.98 -8.69
N VAL A 104 -3.69 -17.72 -8.53
CA VAL A 104 -4.74 -17.45 -7.53
C VAL A 104 -4.92 -18.73 -6.73
N TYR A 105 -4.88 -18.61 -5.40
CA TYR A 105 -5.12 -19.71 -4.48
C TYR A 105 -6.55 -19.59 -3.95
N PHE A 106 -7.34 -20.65 -4.05
CA PHE A 106 -8.71 -20.66 -3.55
C PHE A 106 -8.80 -21.40 -2.22
N GLU A 107 -9.47 -20.78 -1.26
CA GLU A 107 -9.73 -21.32 0.08
C GLU A 107 -11.24 -21.27 0.34
N HIS A 108 -11.83 -22.36 0.84
CA HIS A 108 -13.26 -22.46 1.14
C HIS A 108 -13.45 -22.71 2.65
N PRO A 109 -13.23 -21.70 3.51
CA PRO A 109 -13.23 -21.88 4.96
C PRO A 109 -14.59 -22.28 5.53
N ARG A 110 -15.68 -22.04 4.80
CA ARG A 110 -17.05 -22.47 5.11
C ARG A 110 -17.79 -22.87 3.83
N PRO A 111 -18.93 -23.58 3.93
CA PRO A 111 -19.72 -23.96 2.75
C PRO A 111 -20.16 -22.78 1.89
N ASP A 112 -20.40 -21.61 2.49
CA ASP A 112 -20.94 -20.40 1.87
C ASP A 112 -19.97 -19.20 1.91
N VAL A 113 -18.71 -19.42 2.28
CA VAL A 113 -17.67 -18.39 2.30
C VAL A 113 -16.42 -18.91 1.61
N HIS A 114 -15.95 -18.12 0.66
CA HIS A 114 -14.85 -18.50 -0.19
C HIS A 114 -13.91 -17.32 -0.41
N VAL A 115 -12.62 -17.62 -0.56
CA VAL A 115 -11.56 -16.63 -0.60
C VAL A 115 -10.62 -16.95 -1.75
N ALA A 116 -10.36 -15.95 -2.59
CA ALA A 116 -9.33 -15.97 -3.62
C ALA A 116 -8.14 -15.17 -3.11
N ARG A 117 -6.95 -15.79 -3.06
CA ARG A 117 -5.74 -15.20 -2.50
C ARG A 117 -4.66 -15.06 -3.56
N ILE A 118 -4.04 -13.88 -3.58
CA ILE A 118 -2.76 -13.62 -4.24
C ILE A 118 -1.74 -13.15 -3.19
N LEU A 119 -0.50 -12.84 -3.60
CA LEU A 119 0.55 -12.50 -2.64
C LEU A 119 0.31 -11.18 -1.89
N ILE A 120 -0.29 -10.18 -2.56
CA ILE A 120 -0.44 -8.82 -2.04
C ILE A 120 -1.84 -8.52 -1.49
N SER A 121 -2.88 -9.15 -2.05
CA SER A 121 -4.27 -8.94 -1.67
C SER A 121 -5.07 -10.23 -1.76
N ASN A 122 -6.29 -10.18 -1.26
CA ASN A 122 -7.28 -11.23 -1.33
C ASN A 122 -8.56 -10.65 -1.96
N ALA A 123 -9.49 -11.52 -2.30
CA ALA A 123 -10.87 -11.20 -2.59
C ALA A 123 -11.73 -12.33 -2.02
N SER A 124 -13.00 -12.08 -1.78
CA SER A 124 -13.90 -13.09 -1.24
C SER A 124 -15.22 -13.09 -1.97
N TRP A 125 -15.92 -14.21 -1.91
CA TRP A 125 -17.32 -14.26 -2.28
C TRP A 125 -18.12 -15.05 -1.26
N ILE A 126 -19.35 -14.62 -1.10
CA ILE A 126 -20.32 -15.19 -0.18
C ILE A 126 -21.48 -15.69 -1.03
N ASP A 127 -21.77 -16.97 -0.91
CA ASP A 127 -22.89 -17.61 -1.59
C ASP A 127 -24.18 -17.28 -0.85
N THR A 128 -25.24 -16.94 -1.58
CA THR A 128 -26.59 -16.75 -1.03
C THR A 128 -27.59 -17.55 -1.85
N THR A 129 -28.83 -17.66 -1.39
CA THR A 129 -29.92 -18.30 -2.16
C THR A 129 -30.28 -17.58 -3.46
N GLU A 130 -29.80 -16.34 -3.69
CA GLU A 130 -30.15 -15.51 -4.86
C GLU A 130 -28.93 -15.09 -5.71
N GLY A 131 -27.76 -15.68 -5.45
CA GLY A 131 -26.51 -15.42 -6.16
C GLY A 131 -25.36 -15.03 -5.23
N ALA A 132 -24.25 -14.54 -5.79
CA ALA A 132 -23.05 -14.21 -5.02
C ALA A 132 -22.95 -12.72 -4.68
N VAL A 133 -22.42 -12.43 -3.50
CA VAL A 133 -21.83 -11.13 -3.16
C VAL A 133 -20.31 -11.26 -3.15
N VAL A 134 -19.65 -10.48 -3.98
CA VAL A 134 -18.18 -10.41 -4.07
C VAL A 134 -17.67 -9.25 -3.22
N VAL A 135 -16.62 -9.49 -2.44
CA VAL A 135 -15.87 -8.47 -1.69
C VAL A 135 -14.47 -8.40 -2.29
N ASP A 136 -14.19 -7.27 -2.95
CA ASP A 136 -13.00 -7.04 -3.79
C ASP A 136 -12.85 -8.01 -4.97
N THR A 137 -11.96 -7.68 -5.91
CA THR A 137 -11.91 -8.28 -7.26
C THR A 137 -10.50 -8.60 -7.73
N LEU A 138 -9.52 -8.62 -6.82
CA LEU A 138 -8.10 -8.84 -7.10
C LEU A 138 -7.46 -7.77 -8.00
N LEU A 139 -6.18 -7.96 -8.32
CA LEU A 139 -5.30 -6.98 -8.96
C LEU A 139 -5.53 -6.76 -10.46
N HIS A 140 -6.13 -7.71 -11.18
CA HIS A 140 -6.17 -7.66 -12.64
C HIS A 140 -7.38 -8.44 -13.21
N PRO A 141 -7.94 -8.05 -14.37
CA PRO A 141 -9.10 -8.74 -14.96
C PRO A 141 -8.87 -10.23 -15.24
N ALA A 142 -7.64 -10.63 -15.57
CA ALA A 142 -7.30 -12.04 -15.74
C ALA A 142 -7.45 -12.86 -14.45
N LEU A 143 -7.15 -12.27 -13.30
CA LEU A 143 -7.34 -12.90 -11.98
C LEU A 143 -8.84 -12.89 -11.61
N GLY A 144 -9.53 -11.78 -11.88
CA GLY A 144 -10.98 -11.67 -11.71
C GLY A 144 -11.75 -12.73 -12.50
N ARG A 145 -11.33 -13.04 -13.75
CA ARG A 145 -11.92 -14.14 -14.54
C ARG A 145 -11.75 -15.51 -13.89
N LYS A 146 -10.56 -15.83 -13.36
CA LYS A 146 -10.34 -17.08 -12.63
C LYS A 146 -11.24 -17.18 -11.39
N MET A 147 -11.41 -16.07 -10.67
CA MET A 147 -12.32 -16.01 -9.53
C MET A 147 -13.78 -16.20 -9.98
N LEU A 148 -14.20 -15.57 -11.08
CA LEU A 148 -15.54 -15.73 -11.64
C LEU A 148 -15.84 -17.18 -12.01
N GLU A 149 -14.88 -17.89 -12.62
CA GLU A 149 -15.00 -19.32 -12.95
C GLU A 149 -15.25 -20.19 -11.70
N GLU A 150 -14.63 -19.88 -10.55
CA GLU A 150 -14.91 -20.58 -9.29
C GLU A 150 -16.28 -20.20 -8.70
N ILE A 151 -16.69 -18.93 -8.78
CA ILE A 151 -18.01 -18.48 -8.32
C ILE A 151 -19.13 -19.20 -9.07
N ARG A 152 -18.96 -19.42 -10.38
CA ARG A 152 -19.95 -20.14 -11.20
C ARG A 152 -20.21 -21.58 -10.73
N LYS A 153 -19.26 -22.21 -10.04
CA LYS A 153 -19.40 -23.57 -9.51
C LYS A 153 -20.21 -23.63 -8.21
N THR A 154 -20.40 -22.49 -7.55
CA THR A 154 -20.88 -22.40 -6.16
C THR A 154 -22.19 -21.59 -6.08
N ALA A 155 -22.14 -20.29 -6.34
CA ALA A 155 -23.31 -19.38 -6.26
C ALA A 155 -23.94 -18.99 -7.60
N GLY A 156 -23.31 -19.32 -8.73
CA GLY A 156 -23.82 -18.91 -10.05
C GLY A 156 -23.55 -17.43 -10.33
N GLN A 157 -24.60 -16.60 -10.44
CA GLN A 157 -24.47 -15.20 -10.89
C GLN A 157 -23.96 -14.27 -9.78
N VAL A 158 -23.05 -13.35 -10.10
CA VAL A 158 -22.62 -12.28 -9.18
C VAL A 158 -23.66 -11.15 -9.22
N LYS A 159 -24.27 -10.85 -8.07
CA LYS A 159 -25.29 -9.80 -7.96
C LYS A 159 -24.71 -8.48 -7.46
N TYR A 160 -23.73 -8.56 -6.56
CA TYR A 160 -23.09 -7.41 -5.93
C TYR A 160 -21.58 -7.56 -5.93
N ILE A 161 -20.89 -6.43 -6.13
CA ILE A 161 -19.47 -6.29 -5.83
C ILE A 161 -19.36 -5.18 -4.78
N VAL A 162 -18.72 -5.47 -3.67
CA VAL A 162 -18.37 -4.50 -2.63
C VAL A 162 -16.89 -4.22 -2.73
N TYR A 163 -16.51 -2.96 -2.97
CA TYR A 163 -15.11 -2.55 -2.80
C TYR A 163 -14.86 -2.21 -1.34
N THR A 164 -13.87 -2.85 -0.74
CA THR A 164 -13.39 -2.45 0.58
C THR A 164 -12.72 -1.08 0.49
N HIS A 165 -11.95 -0.81 -0.57
CA HIS A 165 -11.36 0.49 -0.86
C HIS A 165 -10.81 0.55 -2.30
N GLY A 166 -10.50 1.75 -2.81
CA GLY A 166 -10.10 1.95 -4.21
C GLY A 166 -8.63 1.66 -4.54
N HIS A 167 -7.96 0.73 -3.85
CA HIS A 167 -6.63 0.25 -4.22
C HIS A 167 -6.69 -0.72 -5.41
N LEU A 168 -5.68 -0.69 -6.28
CA LEU A 168 -5.69 -1.41 -7.55
C LEU A 168 -5.81 -2.93 -7.36
N ASP A 169 -5.17 -3.45 -6.32
CA ASP A 169 -5.20 -4.84 -5.90
C ASP A 169 -6.55 -5.32 -5.35
N HIS A 170 -7.51 -4.41 -5.18
CA HIS A 170 -8.88 -4.68 -4.72
C HIS A 170 -9.92 -4.45 -5.81
N VAL A 171 -9.69 -3.49 -6.72
CA VAL A 171 -10.66 -3.11 -7.75
C VAL A 171 -10.25 -3.54 -9.17
N GLY A 172 -9.02 -4.02 -9.33
CA GLY A 172 -8.37 -4.20 -10.63
C GLY A 172 -8.99 -5.29 -11.49
N GLY A 173 -9.63 -6.30 -10.88
CA GLY A 173 -10.30 -7.36 -11.63
C GLY A 173 -11.79 -7.12 -11.92
N ALA A 174 -12.36 -6.01 -11.48
CA ALA A 174 -13.81 -5.77 -11.55
C ALA A 174 -14.41 -5.84 -12.96
N SER A 175 -13.64 -5.50 -14.01
CA SER A 175 -14.14 -5.57 -15.39
C SER A 175 -14.45 -6.99 -15.86
N ALA A 176 -13.91 -8.02 -15.21
CA ALA A 176 -14.20 -9.41 -15.51
C ALA A 176 -15.65 -9.81 -15.17
N PHE A 177 -16.34 -9.04 -14.32
CA PHE A 177 -17.65 -9.36 -13.78
C PHE A 177 -18.80 -8.61 -14.46
N LEU A 178 -18.51 -7.72 -15.42
CA LEU A 178 -19.50 -6.78 -15.97
C LEU A 178 -20.63 -7.45 -16.75
N GLU A 179 -20.41 -8.65 -17.29
CA GLU A 179 -21.47 -9.42 -17.98
C GLU A 179 -22.64 -9.77 -17.06
N ASP A 180 -22.40 -9.93 -15.76
CA ASP A 180 -23.47 -10.16 -14.78
C ASP A 180 -24.29 -8.91 -14.46
N ALA A 181 -23.85 -7.73 -14.94
CA ALA A 181 -24.37 -6.43 -14.56
C ALA A 181 -24.52 -6.24 -13.04
N PRO A 182 -23.48 -6.53 -12.23
CA PRO A 182 -23.59 -6.46 -10.78
C PRO A 182 -23.76 -5.02 -10.30
N LYS A 183 -24.40 -4.85 -9.14
CA LYS A 183 -24.36 -3.57 -8.44
C LYS A 183 -23.01 -3.43 -7.73
N VAL A 184 -22.22 -2.43 -8.14
CA VAL A 184 -20.90 -2.15 -7.55
C VAL A 184 -21.09 -1.10 -6.45
N ILE A 185 -20.90 -1.52 -5.20
CA ILE A 185 -21.08 -0.71 -4.01
C ILE A 185 -19.72 -0.33 -3.44
N ALA A 186 -19.54 0.94 -3.10
CA ALA A 186 -18.33 1.42 -2.42
C ALA A 186 -18.61 2.64 -1.55
N HIS A 187 -17.69 2.96 -0.63
CA HIS A 187 -17.73 4.27 0.02
C HIS A 187 -17.47 5.39 -1.01
N ARG A 188 -18.12 6.56 -0.86
CA ARG A 188 -18.03 7.68 -1.84
C ARG A 188 -16.60 8.11 -2.21
N TYR A 189 -15.66 8.03 -1.27
CA TYR A 189 -14.27 8.45 -1.50
C TYR A 189 -13.47 7.51 -2.42
N VAL A 190 -14.00 6.33 -2.77
CA VAL A 190 -13.40 5.51 -3.83
C VAL A 190 -13.35 6.26 -5.16
N THR A 191 -14.40 7.02 -5.49
CA THR A 191 -14.44 7.84 -6.72
C THR A 191 -13.37 8.93 -6.70
N ASP A 192 -13.21 9.62 -5.56
CA ASP A 192 -12.17 10.64 -5.37
C ASP A 192 -10.77 10.04 -5.49
N ARG A 193 -10.58 8.82 -4.99
CA ARG A 193 -9.31 8.07 -5.11
C ARG A 193 -9.00 7.74 -6.57
N PHE A 194 -9.97 7.24 -7.32
CA PHE A 194 -9.77 6.97 -8.76
C PHE A 194 -9.37 8.24 -9.50
N GLU A 195 -9.97 9.38 -9.17
CA GLU A 195 -9.58 10.65 -9.77
C GLU A 195 -8.15 11.06 -9.41
N LYS A 196 -7.77 10.98 -8.12
CA LYS A 196 -6.37 11.20 -7.69
C LYS A 196 -5.40 10.28 -8.41
N TYR A 197 -5.80 9.05 -8.71
CA TYR A 197 -4.95 8.07 -9.40
C TYR A 197 -4.77 8.42 -10.87
N ARG A 198 -5.80 8.98 -11.53
CA ARG A 198 -5.69 9.49 -12.91
C ARG A 198 -4.82 10.73 -12.96
N ILE A 199 -5.03 11.70 -12.06
CA ILE A 199 -4.25 12.95 -12.00
C ILE A 199 -2.77 12.68 -11.74
N LEU A 200 -2.45 11.71 -10.89
CA LEU A 200 -1.08 11.40 -10.47
C LEU A 200 -0.51 10.12 -11.11
N SER A 201 -1.05 9.66 -12.24
CA SER A 201 -0.73 8.35 -12.83
C SER A 201 0.77 8.08 -12.96
N GLU A 202 1.51 8.99 -13.58
CA GLU A 202 2.96 8.83 -13.75
C GLU A 202 3.74 8.86 -12.44
N HIS A 203 3.35 9.75 -11.51
CA HIS A 203 3.98 9.83 -10.21
C HIS A 203 3.74 8.52 -9.43
N ARG A 204 2.52 7.98 -9.51
CA ARG A 204 2.15 6.71 -8.90
C ARG A 204 2.93 5.54 -9.48
N GLU A 205 3.16 5.54 -10.79
CA GLU A 205 4.01 4.54 -11.42
C GLU A 205 5.46 4.64 -10.90
N ARG A 206 6.05 5.85 -10.87
CA ARG A 206 7.41 6.07 -10.34
C ARG A 206 7.58 5.56 -8.90
N ILE A 207 6.65 5.90 -7.99
CA ILE A 207 6.73 5.42 -6.61
C ILE A 207 6.52 3.90 -6.51
N ALA A 208 5.70 3.31 -7.38
CA ALA A 208 5.45 1.88 -7.37
C ALA A 208 6.70 1.10 -7.85
N GLN A 209 7.49 1.66 -8.78
CA GLN A 209 8.80 1.11 -9.12
C GLN A 209 9.76 1.08 -7.93
N MET A 210 9.77 2.13 -7.10
CA MET A 210 10.64 2.17 -5.92
C MET A 210 10.18 1.14 -4.89
N GLN A 211 8.89 1.12 -4.60
CA GLN A 211 8.31 0.27 -3.56
C GLN A 211 8.32 -1.23 -3.93
N PHE A 212 8.04 -1.57 -5.19
CA PHE A 212 7.83 -2.95 -5.62
C PHE A 212 8.86 -3.44 -6.65
N ASN A 213 9.81 -2.59 -7.06
CA ASN A 213 10.92 -2.95 -7.94
C ASN A 213 10.48 -3.58 -9.28
N PHE A 214 9.51 -2.94 -9.96
CA PHE A 214 9.07 -3.33 -11.30
C PHE A 214 9.36 -2.24 -12.36
N ALA A 215 9.34 -2.63 -13.64
CA ALA A 215 9.65 -1.74 -14.76
C ALA A 215 8.57 -0.65 -14.95
N PHE A 216 8.97 0.52 -15.46
CA PHE A 216 8.06 1.65 -15.65
C PHE A 216 7.13 1.36 -16.83
N HIS A 217 5.83 1.53 -16.64
CA HIS A 217 4.84 1.42 -17.71
C HIS A 217 3.98 2.70 -17.73
N ALA A 218 4.36 3.64 -18.60
CA ALA A 218 3.68 4.93 -18.75
C ALA A 218 2.18 4.80 -19.05
N ASP A 219 1.81 3.74 -19.79
CA ASP A 219 0.46 3.54 -20.34
C ASP A 219 -0.40 2.59 -19.51
N ARG A 220 -0.06 2.32 -18.24
CA ARG A 220 -1.01 1.70 -17.29
C ARG A 220 -2.09 2.71 -16.92
N ALA A 221 -2.91 3.11 -17.88
CA ALA A 221 -4.20 3.71 -17.58
C ALA A 221 -5.02 2.65 -16.85
N ALA A 222 -5.11 2.77 -15.53
CA ALA A 222 -5.94 1.89 -14.75
C ALA A 222 -7.40 2.14 -15.14
N SER A 223 -7.97 1.19 -15.90
CA SER A 223 -9.39 1.19 -16.25
C SER A 223 -10.17 0.70 -15.04
N PHE A 224 -10.52 1.63 -14.16
CA PHE A 224 -11.34 1.33 -12.98
C PHE A 224 -12.81 1.24 -13.36
N VAL A 225 -13.48 0.19 -12.87
CA VAL A 225 -14.95 0.12 -12.88
C VAL A 225 -15.46 0.98 -11.73
N ASN A 226 -16.13 2.10 -12.07
CA ASN A 226 -16.70 3.00 -11.07
C ASN A 226 -17.84 2.31 -10.29
N PRO A 227 -18.03 2.64 -9.00
CA PRO A 227 -19.20 2.20 -8.25
C PRO A 227 -20.50 2.64 -8.91
N THR A 228 -21.51 1.76 -8.97
CA THR A 228 -22.87 2.10 -9.41
C THR A 228 -23.73 2.58 -8.26
N GLN A 229 -23.32 2.31 -7.02
CA GLN A 229 -23.87 2.87 -5.80
C GLN A 229 -22.75 3.29 -4.85
N VAL A 230 -22.89 4.47 -4.26
CA VAL A 230 -22.03 4.93 -3.17
C VAL A 230 -22.80 5.09 -1.87
N TYR A 231 -22.10 5.06 -0.75
CA TYR A 231 -22.64 5.36 0.58
C TYR A 231 -21.64 6.20 1.40
N ASP A 232 -22.13 6.79 2.49
CA ASP A 232 -21.37 7.74 3.32
C ASP A 232 -20.80 7.14 4.61
N GLU A 233 -21.63 6.57 5.50
CA GLU A 233 -21.16 6.05 6.79
C GLU A 233 -21.41 4.55 6.92
N THR A 234 -22.65 4.12 6.72
CA THR A 234 -23.03 2.71 6.75
C THR A 234 -24.01 2.40 5.63
N LEU A 235 -24.02 1.15 5.17
CA LEU A 235 -25.06 0.64 4.28
C LEU A 235 -25.39 -0.80 4.67
N THR A 236 -26.67 -1.11 4.80
CA THR A 236 -27.13 -2.49 4.98
C THR A 236 -27.99 -2.90 3.80
N PHE A 237 -27.73 -4.09 3.26
CA PHE A 237 -28.59 -4.69 2.25
C PHE A 237 -28.71 -6.20 2.47
N LYS A 238 -29.74 -6.80 1.85
CA LYS A 238 -29.96 -8.25 1.86
C LYS A 238 -29.87 -8.80 0.44
N LEU A 239 -29.39 -10.03 0.33
CA LEU A 239 -29.51 -10.86 -0.87
C LEU A 239 -29.81 -12.28 -0.41
N GLY A 240 -30.94 -12.84 -0.85
CA GLY A 240 -31.39 -14.13 -0.39
C GLY A 240 -31.48 -14.25 1.14
N ASP A 241 -30.77 -15.23 1.68
CA ASP A 241 -30.74 -15.59 3.10
C ASP A 241 -29.74 -14.79 3.96
N LYS A 242 -29.02 -13.82 3.40
CA LYS A 242 -27.91 -13.12 4.10
C LYS A 242 -28.07 -11.61 4.15
N THR A 243 -27.60 -11.02 5.25
CA THR A 243 -27.56 -9.58 5.48
C THR A 243 -26.11 -9.10 5.45
N PHE A 244 -25.85 -8.03 4.69
CA PHE A 244 -24.52 -7.44 4.55
C PHE A 244 -24.50 -6.05 5.19
N GLU A 245 -23.72 -5.89 6.25
CA GLU A 245 -23.52 -4.62 6.96
C GLU A 245 -22.18 -4.00 6.55
N LEU A 246 -22.21 -2.97 5.70
CA LEU A 246 -21.04 -2.20 5.29
C LEU A 246 -20.85 -1.02 6.23
N ASN A 247 -19.63 -0.85 6.72
CA ASN A 247 -19.25 0.20 7.65
C ASN A 247 -18.01 0.92 7.13
N HIS A 248 -18.12 2.24 6.95
CA HIS A 248 -17.00 3.10 6.58
C HIS A 248 -16.00 3.21 7.73
N ALA A 249 -14.73 3.27 7.37
CA ALA A 249 -13.63 3.61 8.26
C ALA A 249 -12.62 4.49 7.53
N ARG A 250 -11.93 5.33 8.30
CA ARG A 250 -10.64 5.89 7.88
C ARG A 250 -9.54 5.05 8.51
N ALA A 251 -8.63 4.52 7.69
CA ALA A 251 -7.61 3.59 8.14
C ALA A 251 -6.38 3.67 7.23
N GLU A 252 -6.06 2.59 6.51
CA GLU A 252 -5.02 2.56 5.49
C GLU A 252 -5.30 3.62 4.40
N THR A 253 -6.58 3.81 4.11
CA THR A 253 -7.12 4.80 3.19
C THR A 253 -8.26 5.60 3.83
N ASP A 254 -8.69 6.68 3.16
CA ASP A 254 -9.84 7.49 3.59
C ASP A 254 -11.19 6.84 3.25
N ASP A 255 -11.19 5.85 2.36
CA ASP A 255 -12.36 5.20 1.75
C ASP A 255 -12.57 3.75 2.20
N ALA A 256 -11.92 3.31 3.28
CA ALA A 256 -12.00 1.93 3.75
C ALA A 256 -13.42 1.54 4.18
N THR A 257 -13.79 0.31 3.87
CA THR A 257 -15.05 -0.34 4.19
C THR A 257 -14.75 -1.72 4.76
N TRP A 258 -15.40 -2.06 5.88
CA TRP A 258 -15.46 -3.43 6.36
C TRP A 258 -16.91 -3.93 6.33
N VAL A 259 -17.07 -5.22 6.07
CA VAL A 259 -18.36 -5.89 5.92
C VAL A 259 -18.55 -6.88 7.06
N PHE A 260 -19.71 -6.88 7.70
CA PHE A 260 -20.12 -7.95 8.60
C PHE A 260 -21.35 -8.65 8.07
N VAL A 261 -21.34 -9.98 8.11
CA VAL A 261 -22.47 -10.82 7.71
C VAL A 261 -22.94 -11.61 8.93
N PRO A 262 -24.01 -11.18 9.63
CA PRO A 262 -24.44 -11.75 10.89
C PRO A 262 -24.77 -13.24 10.81
N GLU A 263 -25.44 -13.69 9.74
CA GLU A 263 -25.91 -15.07 9.59
C GLU A 263 -24.76 -16.10 9.52
N ILE A 264 -23.56 -15.64 9.15
CA ILE A 264 -22.32 -16.44 9.15
C ILE A 264 -21.30 -15.93 10.17
N GLU A 265 -21.64 -14.95 11.01
CA GLU A 265 -20.77 -14.37 12.05
C GLU A 265 -19.35 -14.04 11.54
N THR A 266 -19.27 -13.49 10.32
CA THR A 266 -18.01 -13.28 9.60
C THR A 266 -17.79 -11.81 9.26
N ALA A 267 -16.58 -11.31 9.54
CA ALA A 267 -16.14 -9.98 9.15
C ALA A 267 -15.16 -10.03 7.98
N PHE A 268 -15.36 -9.21 6.95
CA PHE A 268 -14.44 -8.99 5.83
C PHE A 268 -13.88 -7.59 5.95
N VAL A 269 -12.60 -7.46 6.31
CA VAL A 269 -12.07 -6.20 6.86
C VAL A 269 -11.11 -5.44 5.94
N GLY A 270 -11.01 -5.82 4.66
CA GLY A 270 -10.11 -5.11 3.74
C GLY A 270 -8.66 -5.13 4.24
N ASP A 271 -7.98 -4.00 4.04
CA ASP A 271 -6.64 -3.74 4.55
C ASP A 271 -6.64 -3.19 5.99
N LEU A 272 -7.75 -3.28 6.73
CA LEU A 272 -7.72 -3.00 8.18
C LEU A 272 -6.81 -3.99 8.92
N ILE A 273 -6.67 -5.20 8.38
CA ILE A 273 -5.67 -6.17 8.78
C ILE A 273 -4.88 -6.56 7.53
N ILE A 274 -3.56 -6.47 7.63
CA ILE A 274 -2.61 -6.92 6.61
C ILE A 274 -1.61 -7.91 7.22
N ALA A 275 -0.74 -8.50 6.39
CA ALA A 275 0.33 -9.33 6.91
C ALA A 275 1.38 -8.53 7.69
N GLY A 276 1.36 -8.67 9.02
CA GLY A 276 2.33 -8.06 9.92
C GLY A 276 1.85 -6.71 10.49
N PHE A 277 2.82 -5.89 10.89
CA PHE A 277 2.54 -4.59 11.48
C PHE A 277 1.67 -3.71 10.56
N PRO A 278 0.60 -3.06 11.08
CA PRO A 278 -0.31 -2.25 10.28
C PRO A 278 0.44 -1.20 9.48
N ASN A 279 0.07 -1.04 8.21
CA ASN A 279 0.71 -0.06 7.35
C ASN A 279 0.19 1.34 7.65
N ILE A 280 0.38 1.83 8.87
CA ILE A 280 -0.01 3.17 9.31
C ILE A 280 0.82 4.22 8.60
N GLY A 281 2.06 3.89 8.25
CA GLY A 281 2.93 4.78 7.49
C GLY A 281 3.53 4.11 6.28
N ASN A 282 3.49 4.83 5.16
CA ASN A 282 4.13 4.43 3.92
C ASN A 282 4.95 5.61 3.39
N PRO A 283 6.26 5.46 3.16
CA PRO A 283 7.15 6.54 2.70
C PRO A 283 6.71 7.21 1.39
N PHE A 284 5.86 6.55 0.60
CA PHE A 284 5.48 6.96 -0.75
C PHE A 284 4.04 7.43 -0.91
N LYS A 285 3.19 7.27 0.12
CA LYS A 285 1.74 7.44 -0.02
C LYS A 285 1.21 8.62 0.81
N PRO A 286 0.01 9.11 0.47
CA PRO A 286 -0.69 10.11 1.28
C PRO A 286 -0.94 9.65 2.72
N THR A 287 -1.38 10.58 3.55
CA THR A 287 -1.62 10.36 4.98
C THR A 287 -2.63 9.25 5.25
N ARG A 288 -2.32 8.41 6.23
CA ARG A 288 -3.18 7.34 6.75
C ARG A 288 -3.61 7.64 8.18
N PHE A 289 -4.61 6.93 8.70
CA PHE A 289 -5.39 7.40 9.87
C PHE A 289 -5.28 6.45 11.06
N ALA A 290 -4.19 6.53 11.84
CA ALA A 290 -3.89 5.60 12.93
C ALA A 290 -5.03 5.46 13.97
N LEU A 291 -5.42 6.55 14.63
CA LEU A 291 -6.45 6.50 15.67
C LEU A 291 -7.84 6.09 15.13
N PRO A 292 -8.33 6.64 14.01
CA PRO A 292 -9.54 6.12 13.37
C PRO A 292 -9.46 4.64 12.99
N TRP A 293 -8.29 4.14 12.59
CA TRP A 293 -8.07 2.72 12.29
C TRP A 293 -8.26 1.84 13.53
N ALA A 294 -7.65 2.20 14.66
CA ALA A 294 -7.83 1.45 15.91
C ALA A 294 -9.32 1.36 16.31
N ARG A 295 -10.05 2.48 16.20
CA ARG A 295 -11.51 2.53 16.46
C ARG A 295 -12.32 1.65 15.51
N ALA A 296 -11.93 1.55 14.25
CA ALA A 296 -12.57 0.64 13.30
C ALA A 296 -12.36 -0.83 13.70
N LEU A 297 -11.15 -1.20 14.12
CA LEU A 297 -10.87 -2.55 14.62
C LEU A 297 -11.60 -2.85 15.93
N GLU A 298 -11.76 -1.86 16.81
CA GLU A 298 -12.61 -1.98 18.01
C GLU A 298 -14.07 -2.24 17.64
N ALA A 299 -14.61 -1.56 16.63
CA ALA A 299 -15.97 -1.80 16.14
C ALA A 299 -16.13 -3.20 15.55
N VAL A 300 -15.13 -3.69 14.80
CA VAL A 300 -15.08 -5.09 14.35
C VAL A 300 -15.07 -6.05 15.55
N ARG A 301 -14.24 -5.78 16.56
CA ARG A 301 -14.14 -6.61 17.78
C ARG A 301 -15.47 -6.68 18.53
N VAL A 302 -16.23 -5.59 18.61
CA VAL A 302 -17.57 -5.55 19.24
C VAL A 302 -18.57 -6.47 18.56
N LYS A 303 -18.47 -6.67 17.23
CA LYS A 303 -19.32 -7.64 16.51
C LYS A 303 -19.00 -9.10 16.88
N ASN A 304 -17.90 -9.35 17.58
CA ASN A 304 -17.45 -10.68 18.01
C ASN A 304 -17.46 -11.73 16.88
N PRO A 305 -16.81 -11.46 15.74
CA PRO A 305 -16.84 -12.37 14.59
C PRO A 305 -16.16 -13.71 14.94
N LYS A 306 -16.80 -14.82 14.55
CA LYS A 306 -16.18 -16.16 14.66
C LYS A 306 -15.14 -16.43 13.58
N MET A 307 -15.23 -15.70 12.47
CA MET A 307 -14.27 -15.71 11.38
C MET A 307 -14.00 -14.29 10.90
N LEU A 308 -12.74 -13.99 10.63
CA LEU A 308 -12.30 -12.73 10.06
C LEU A 308 -11.52 -13.02 8.78
N VAL A 309 -11.93 -12.38 7.69
CA VAL A 309 -11.26 -12.42 6.40
C VAL A 309 -10.60 -11.07 6.15
N ALA A 310 -9.28 -11.10 5.96
CA ALA A 310 -8.41 -9.94 5.80
C ALA A 310 -7.58 -10.07 4.52
N HIS A 311 -6.73 -9.07 4.27
CA HIS A 311 -5.87 -9.01 3.10
C HIS A 311 -4.40 -9.26 3.44
N GLY A 312 -3.61 -9.64 2.45
CA GLY A 312 -2.20 -10.03 2.61
C GLY A 312 -1.99 -11.52 2.90
N GLY A 313 -0.74 -11.86 3.26
CA GLY A 313 -0.20 -13.24 3.27
C GLY A 313 -1.02 -14.32 3.99
N HIS A 314 -1.80 -13.97 5.02
CA HIS A 314 -2.81 -14.84 5.63
C HIS A 314 -4.19 -14.19 5.50
N ALA A 315 -5.12 -14.90 4.85
CA ALA A 315 -6.44 -14.35 4.51
C ALA A 315 -7.51 -14.63 5.58
N VAL A 316 -7.52 -15.82 6.18
CA VAL A 316 -8.61 -16.28 7.04
C VAL A 316 -8.12 -16.54 8.47
N TYR A 317 -8.82 -15.97 9.45
CA TYR A 317 -8.60 -16.14 10.88
C TYR A 317 -9.89 -16.65 11.53
N GLN A 318 -9.78 -17.58 12.49
CA GLN A 318 -10.95 -18.20 13.15
C GLN A 318 -10.71 -18.42 14.65
N GLY A 319 -11.80 -18.41 15.43
CA GLY A 319 -11.75 -18.70 16.87
C GLY A 319 -10.84 -17.74 17.64
N ASP A 320 -10.02 -18.28 18.54
CA ASP A 320 -9.13 -17.49 19.41
C ASP A 320 -8.12 -16.64 18.63
N ASP A 321 -7.72 -17.07 17.41
CA ASP A 321 -6.80 -16.31 16.56
C ASP A 321 -7.40 -14.95 16.14
N VAL A 322 -8.73 -14.85 15.96
CA VAL A 322 -9.40 -13.58 15.63
C VAL A 322 -9.28 -12.59 16.78
N LYS A 323 -9.53 -13.06 17.99
CA LYS A 323 -9.46 -12.23 19.20
C LYS A 323 -8.03 -11.76 19.45
N GLU A 324 -7.06 -12.68 19.43
CA GLU A 324 -5.64 -12.34 19.61
C GLU A 324 -5.18 -11.33 18.56
N LEU A 325 -5.48 -11.56 17.28
CA LEU A 325 -5.14 -10.66 16.18
C LEU A 325 -5.69 -9.25 16.40
N LEU A 326 -6.98 -9.12 16.72
CA LEU A 326 -7.60 -7.82 16.93
C LEU A 326 -7.01 -7.11 18.16
N ASP A 327 -6.88 -7.82 19.29
CA ASP A 327 -6.39 -7.25 20.54
C ASP A 327 -4.97 -6.69 20.39
N VAL A 328 -4.03 -7.49 19.85
CA VAL A 328 -2.64 -7.04 19.68
C VAL A 328 -2.48 -5.94 18.64
N THR A 329 -3.31 -5.95 17.60
CA THR A 329 -3.27 -4.93 16.54
C THR A 329 -3.80 -3.60 17.06
N ILE A 330 -4.94 -3.61 17.77
CA ILE A 330 -5.53 -2.43 18.41
C ILE A 330 -4.54 -1.83 19.41
N GLU A 331 -3.95 -2.65 20.28
CA GLU A 331 -2.99 -2.20 21.28
C GLU A 331 -1.74 -1.59 20.62
N ALA A 332 -1.20 -2.23 19.58
CA ALA A 332 -0.04 -1.71 18.86
C ALA A 332 -0.30 -0.34 18.22
N ILE A 333 -1.47 -0.15 17.59
CA ILE A 333 -1.83 1.12 16.96
C ILE A 333 -1.96 2.22 18.01
N HIS A 334 -2.71 1.98 19.09
CA HIS A 334 -2.88 2.98 20.17
C HIS A 334 -1.54 3.32 20.83
N SER A 335 -0.72 2.32 21.16
CA SER A 335 0.58 2.56 21.80
C SER A 335 1.50 3.44 20.95
N ILE A 336 1.64 3.14 19.65
CA ILE A 336 2.49 3.94 18.76
C ILE A 336 1.90 5.34 18.56
N HIS A 337 0.58 5.44 18.40
CA HIS A 337 -0.11 6.72 18.28
C HIS A 337 0.09 7.61 19.51
N ASP A 338 -0.13 7.08 20.70
CA ASP A 338 -0.10 7.86 21.94
C ASP A 338 1.32 8.31 22.27
N GLN A 339 2.34 7.48 22.01
CA GLN A 339 3.75 7.88 22.13
C GLN A 339 4.08 9.05 21.19
N VAL A 340 3.64 8.99 19.93
CA VAL A 340 3.88 10.08 18.96
C VAL A 340 3.19 11.36 19.40
N VAL A 341 1.92 11.29 19.82
CA VAL A 341 1.18 12.47 20.30
C VAL A 341 1.83 13.07 21.55
N ASP A 342 2.26 12.24 22.49
CA ASP A 342 3.01 12.68 23.69
C ASP A 342 4.31 13.39 23.30
N PHE A 343 5.07 12.85 22.35
CA PHE A 343 6.31 13.48 21.87
C PHE A 343 6.06 14.77 21.08
N ILE A 344 4.99 14.86 20.29
CA ILE A 344 4.56 16.12 19.66
C ILE A 344 4.27 17.18 20.73
N ASN A 345 3.52 16.84 21.78
CA ASN A 345 3.19 17.77 22.85
C ASN A 345 4.41 18.21 23.69
N LYS A 346 5.53 17.50 23.57
CA LYS A 346 6.82 17.80 24.21
C LYS A 346 7.81 18.47 23.27
N ASP A 347 7.39 18.84 22.06
CA ASP A 347 8.24 19.43 21.02
C ASP A 347 9.49 18.58 20.70
N VAL A 348 9.39 17.24 20.81
CA VAL A 348 10.49 16.36 20.44
C VAL A 348 10.67 16.38 18.92
N PRO A 349 11.88 16.67 18.41
CA PRO A 349 12.15 16.68 16.97
C PRO A 349 11.84 15.34 16.30
N LEU A 350 11.27 15.37 15.09
CA LEU A 350 10.84 14.17 14.37
C LEU A 350 11.99 13.19 14.08
N ASP A 351 13.18 13.71 13.78
CA ASP A 351 14.39 12.92 13.52
C ASP A 351 14.91 12.18 14.76
N GLU A 352 14.64 12.70 15.96
CA GLU A 352 14.87 11.97 17.22
C GLU A 352 13.71 11.01 17.53
N MET A 353 12.47 11.45 17.33
CA MET A 353 11.24 10.73 17.67
C MET A 353 11.16 9.36 16.99
N ILE A 354 11.58 9.25 15.72
CA ILE A 354 11.60 7.97 14.98
C ILE A 354 12.48 6.89 15.64
N HIS A 355 13.39 7.27 16.53
CA HIS A 355 14.26 6.36 17.27
C HIS A 355 13.80 6.11 18.71
N MET A 356 12.85 6.89 19.22
CA MET A 356 12.34 6.81 20.59
C MET A 356 11.06 5.98 20.68
N VAL A 357 10.19 6.07 19.66
CA VAL A 357 8.91 5.36 19.64
C VAL A 357 9.13 3.87 19.34
N ASN A 358 8.61 3.01 20.22
CA ASN A 358 8.78 1.56 20.11
C ASN A 358 7.48 0.83 20.42
N LEU A 359 7.32 -0.38 19.88
CA LEU A 359 6.25 -1.28 20.34
C LEU A 359 6.45 -1.61 21.84
N PRO A 360 5.36 -1.84 22.60
CA PRO A 360 5.45 -2.41 23.93
C PRO A 360 6.27 -3.69 23.95
N GLU A 361 7.02 -3.91 25.03
CA GLU A 361 7.98 -5.03 25.13
C GLU A 361 7.32 -6.40 24.92
N HIS A 362 6.07 -6.59 25.37
CA HIS A 362 5.33 -7.84 25.16
C HIS A 362 4.81 -8.02 23.73
N LEU A 363 4.79 -6.96 22.92
CA LEU A 363 4.33 -6.98 21.52
C LEU A 363 5.46 -7.02 20.49
N LYS A 364 6.70 -6.72 20.88
CA LYS A 364 7.83 -6.52 19.96
C LYS A 364 8.07 -7.69 18.98
N ASP A 365 7.88 -8.93 19.46
CA ASP A 365 8.11 -10.16 18.69
C ASP A 365 6.77 -10.87 18.35
N HIS A 366 5.64 -10.19 18.50
CA HIS A 366 4.33 -10.79 18.30
C HIS A 366 4.15 -11.23 16.83
N ARG A 367 3.60 -12.43 16.61
CA ARG A 367 3.49 -13.05 15.27
C ARG A 367 2.73 -12.20 14.25
N TYR A 368 1.75 -11.43 14.71
CA TYR A 368 0.92 -10.55 13.89
C TYR A 368 1.52 -9.16 13.66
N LEU A 369 2.60 -8.79 14.36
CA LEU A 369 3.18 -7.45 14.31
C LEU A 369 4.57 -7.42 13.67
N ARG A 370 4.93 -8.47 12.92
CA ARG A 370 6.21 -8.54 12.20
C ARG A 370 6.31 -7.43 11.15
N PHE A 371 7.50 -6.83 11.02
CA PHE A 371 7.76 -5.73 10.09
C PHE A 371 8.02 -6.21 8.65
N LEU A 372 7.09 -6.97 8.08
CA LEU A 372 7.24 -7.56 6.75
C LEU A 372 7.00 -6.53 5.64
N TYR A 373 6.02 -5.66 5.82
CA TYR A 373 5.64 -4.66 4.82
C TYR A 373 5.86 -3.23 5.32
N SER A 374 5.47 -2.95 6.57
CA SER A 374 5.65 -1.65 7.25
C SER A 374 6.36 -1.83 8.59
N ARG A 375 6.66 -0.72 9.27
CA ARG A 375 7.42 -0.66 10.52
C ARG A 375 7.09 0.60 11.35
N PRO A 376 7.36 0.60 12.67
CA PRO A 376 7.03 1.71 13.56
C PRO A 376 7.56 3.07 13.09
N GLU A 377 8.77 3.14 12.56
CA GLU A 377 9.39 4.40 12.12
C GLU A 377 8.58 5.07 11.01
N PHE A 378 7.97 4.29 10.12
CA PHE A 378 7.07 4.85 9.10
C PHE A 378 5.76 5.33 9.73
N ALA A 379 5.23 4.59 10.71
CA ALA A 379 4.03 5.00 11.44
C ALA A 379 4.25 6.33 12.16
N VAL A 380 5.39 6.53 12.82
CA VAL A 380 5.79 7.79 13.45
C VAL A 380 5.72 8.94 12.47
N GLN A 381 6.41 8.81 11.33
CA GLN A 381 6.41 9.81 10.25
C GLN A 381 4.99 10.18 9.80
N ASN A 382 4.13 9.18 9.61
CA ASN A 382 2.76 9.42 9.14
C ASN A 382 1.84 10.04 10.21
N ILE A 383 1.94 9.58 11.46
CA ILE A 383 1.13 10.12 12.57
C ILE A 383 1.56 11.55 12.88
N TYR A 384 2.87 11.83 12.84
CA TYR A 384 3.39 13.19 12.94
C TYR A 384 2.80 14.08 11.83
N ARG A 385 2.89 13.67 10.56
CA ARG A 385 2.30 14.40 9.43
C ARG A 385 0.78 14.63 9.56
N TRP A 386 0.06 13.77 10.28
CA TRP A 386 -1.37 13.92 10.48
C TRP A 386 -1.73 15.04 11.47
N TYR A 387 -0.93 15.22 12.53
CA TYR A 387 -1.19 16.20 13.59
C TYR A 387 -0.32 17.46 13.50
N HIS A 388 0.82 17.38 12.83
CA HIS A 388 1.83 18.42 12.82
C HIS A 388 1.99 19.05 11.43
N GLY A 389 2.31 20.35 11.41
CA GLY A 389 2.65 21.08 10.19
C GLY A 389 4.02 20.71 9.61
N TYR A 390 4.39 21.38 8.51
CA TYR A 390 5.66 21.14 7.81
C TYR A 390 6.88 21.77 8.49
N PHE A 391 6.70 22.76 9.37
CA PHE A 391 7.78 23.50 10.00
C PHE A 391 8.22 22.80 11.28
N ASP A 392 9.50 22.45 11.42
CA ASP A 392 10.07 21.63 12.50
C ASP A 392 10.75 22.46 13.60
N HIS A 393 10.38 23.73 13.74
CA HIS A 393 10.99 24.69 14.68
C HIS A 393 12.46 25.05 14.40
N ASN A 394 13.04 24.59 13.28
CA ASN A 394 14.32 25.07 12.80
C ASN A 394 14.14 26.14 11.71
N PRO A 395 14.49 27.42 11.96
CA PRO A 395 14.32 28.49 10.97
C PRO A 395 15.03 28.24 9.63
N ALA A 396 16.10 27.43 9.61
CA ALA A 396 16.78 27.05 8.37
C ALA A 396 15.91 26.18 7.45
N HIS A 397 14.89 25.51 8.00
CA HIS A 397 14.01 24.61 7.27
C HIS A 397 12.64 25.22 6.94
N LEU A 398 12.36 26.46 7.36
CA LEU A 398 11.08 27.12 7.09
C LEU A 398 10.86 27.39 5.59
N LEU A 399 11.91 27.87 4.91
CA LEU A 399 11.96 28.15 3.47
C LEU A 399 13.32 27.70 2.93
N PRO A 400 13.56 26.38 2.82
CA PRO A 400 14.89 25.85 2.56
C PRO A 400 15.37 26.22 1.15
N ARG A 401 16.67 26.49 1.02
CA ARG A 401 17.35 26.59 -0.28
C ARG A 401 17.47 25.19 -0.91
N PRO A 402 17.62 25.07 -2.24
CA PRO A 402 17.85 23.78 -2.87
C PRO A 402 19.01 23.02 -2.22
N GLU A 403 18.84 21.73 -1.92
CA GLU A 403 19.85 20.92 -1.21
C GLU A 403 21.22 20.96 -1.89
N ARG A 404 21.26 20.97 -3.22
CA ARG A 404 22.51 21.09 -3.98
C ARG A 404 23.26 22.39 -3.69
N GLU A 405 22.54 23.50 -3.51
CA GLU A 405 23.13 24.80 -3.16
C GLU A 405 23.79 24.73 -1.77
N VAL A 406 23.06 24.21 -0.78
CA VAL A 406 23.55 24.05 0.60
C VAL A 406 24.74 23.09 0.66
N ASN A 407 24.64 21.91 0.04
CA ASN A 407 25.71 20.91 0.05
C ASN A 407 26.97 21.37 -0.68
N ASN A 408 26.86 22.25 -1.68
CA ASN A 408 28.03 22.87 -2.29
C ASN A 408 28.80 23.76 -1.30
N GLU A 409 28.11 24.55 -0.49
CA GLU A 409 28.77 25.35 0.56
C GLU A 409 29.39 24.47 1.64
N ILE A 410 28.68 23.42 2.08
CA ILE A 410 29.21 22.43 3.03
C ILE A 410 30.48 21.79 2.46
N PHE A 411 30.46 21.38 1.19
CA PHE A 411 31.62 20.81 0.54
C PHE A 411 32.79 21.81 0.47
N ARG A 412 32.55 23.08 0.17
CA ARG A 412 33.62 24.12 0.17
C ARG A 412 34.26 24.31 1.54
N LEU A 413 33.50 24.18 2.63
CA LEU A 413 34.03 24.21 3.99
C LEU A 413 34.91 22.98 4.29
N ILE A 414 34.52 21.80 3.80
CA ILE A 414 35.29 20.57 3.97
C ILE A 414 36.55 20.58 3.09
N GLY A 415 36.44 21.07 1.85
CA GLY A 415 37.53 21.26 0.88
C GLY A 415 38.15 19.98 0.32
N ASP A 416 37.80 18.81 0.86
CA ASP A 416 38.42 17.53 0.53
C ASP A 416 37.40 16.41 0.30
N ARG A 417 37.32 15.98 -0.96
CA ARG A 417 36.56 14.82 -1.43
C ARG A 417 36.95 13.52 -0.70
N GLU A 418 38.24 13.25 -0.50
CA GLU A 418 38.70 12.01 0.13
C GLU A 418 38.41 11.98 1.63
N ALA A 419 38.35 13.14 2.30
CA ALA A 419 37.92 13.25 3.69
C ALA A 419 36.50 12.71 3.88
N ILE A 420 35.55 13.07 3.01
CA ILE A 420 34.17 12.58 3.04
C ILE A 420 34.14 11.06 2.83
N LEU A 421 34.79 10.56 1.77
CA LEU A 421 34.84 9.13 1.48
C LEU A 421 35.44 8.32 2.65
N LYS A 422 36.57 8.76 3.21
CA LYS A 422 37.22 8.12 4.36
C LYS A 422 36.35 8.18 5.61
N ARG A 423 35.57 9.26 5.82
CA ARG A 423 34.65 9.37 6.96
C ARG A 423 33.47 8.41 6.79
N SER A 424 32.83 8.38 5.63
CA SER A 424 31.71 7.47 5.34
C SER A 424 32.12 6.00 5.48
N ARG A 425 33.30 5.60 4.98
CA ARG A 425 33.84 4.25 5.19
C ARG A 425 34.04 3.90 6.67
N ARG A 426 34.57 4.85 7.46
CA ARG A 426 34.76 4.66 8.91
C ARG A 426 33.44 4.56 9.68
N LEU A 427 32.43 5.34 9.30
CA LEU A 427 31.09 5.25 9.88
C LEU A 427 30.43 3.90 9.56
N LEU A 428 30.50 3.48 8.30
CA LEU A 428 30.01 2.17 7.88
C LEU A 428 30.69 1.03 8.64
N ALA A 429 32.01 1.06 8.80
CA ALA A 429 32.77 0.06 9.56
C ALA A 429 32.39 -0.01 11.05
N ARG A 430 31.75 1.04 11.59
CA ARG A 430 31.22 1.09 12.96
C ARG A 430 29.72 0.75 13.03
N GLY A 431 29.15 0.19 11.97
CA GLY A 431 27.72 -0.18 11.89
C GLY A 431 26.78 1.01 11.70
N LYS A 432 27.28 2.23 11.43
CA LYS A 432 26.46 3.44 11.27
C LYS A 432 26.11 3.68 9.80
N GLY A 433 25.48 2.71 9.15
CA GLY A 433 25.19 2.72 7.71
C GLY A 433 24.36 3.93 7.25
N GLN A 434 23.25 4.21 7.91
CA GLN A 434 22.38 5.33 7.55
C GLN A 434 23.08 6.69 7.68
N LEU A 435 23.84 6.90 8.75
CA LEU A 435 24.64 8.11 8.93
C LEU A 435 25.78 8.20 7.90
N ALA A 436 26.38 7.06 7.52
CA ALA A 436 27.38 7.03 6.45
C ALA A 436 26.78 7.45 5.10
N LEU A 437 25.51 7.11 4.81
CA LEU A 437 24.81 7.61 3.62
C LEU A 437 24.66 9.12 3.67
N GLN A 438 24.13 9.68 4.76
CA GLN A 438 23.91 11.13 4.89
C GLN A 438 25.21 11.92 4.74
N VAL A 439 26.32 11.44 5.32
CA VAL A 439 27.63 12.07 5.14
C VAL A 439 28.14 11.96 3.70
N LEU A 440 27.93 10.81 3.05
CA LEU A 440 28.31 10.61 1.65
C LEU A 440 27.47 11.47 0.70
N ASP A 441 26.22 11.73 1.06
CA ASP A 441 25.25 12.46 0.24
C ASP A 441 25.66 13.92 -0.01
N VAL A 442 26.43 14.53 0.91
CA VAL A 442 27.07 15.83 0.69
C VAL A 442 27.90 15.83 -0.60
N LEU A 443 28.73 14.79 -0.78
CA LEU A 443 29.57 14.64 -1.96
C LEU A 443 28.75 14.30 -3.20
N LEU A 444 27.73 13.45 -3.10
CA LEU A 444 26.88 13.09 -4.24
C LEU A 444 25.97 14.23 -4.71
N ASN A 445 25.61 15.16 -3.82
CA ASN A 445 24.92 16.41 -4.20
C ASN A 445 25.86 17.40 -4.86
N HIS A 446 27.11 17.49 -4.38
CA HIS A 446 28.15 18.34 -4.97
C HIS A 446 28.56 17.85 -6.37
N ASP A 447 28.97 16.58 -6.46
CA ASP A 447 29.36 15.88 -7.68
C ASP A 447 28.56 14.57 -7.85
N PRO A 448 27.43 14.63 -8.58
CA PRO A 448 26.60 13.46 -8.84
C PRO A 448 27.29 12.33 -9.62
N ASN A 449 28.41 12.61 -10.30
CA ASN A 449 29.12 11.65 -11.15
C ASN A 449 30.37 11.08 -10.46
N ASP A 450 30.56 11.34 -9.17
CA ASP A 450 31.71 10.80 -8.44
C ASP A 450 31.64 9.27 -8.36
N VAL A 451 32.47 8.62 -9.18
CA VAL A 451 32.56 7.16 -9.30
C VAL A 451 32.82 6.46 -7.96
N ALA A 452 33.72 7.01 -7.13
CA ALA A 452 34.09 6.37 -5.87
C ALA A 452 32.98 6.54 -4.82
N ALA A 453 32.30 7.69 -4.83
CA ALA A 453 31.14 7.95 -3.98
C ALA A 453 29.98 7.02 -4.38
N ARG A 454 29.66 6.89 -5.66
CA ARG A 454 28.62 5.96 -6.16
C ARG A 454 28.91 4.51 -5.80
N LYS A 455 30.17 4.05 -5.96
CA LYS A 455 30.58 2.71 -5.52
C LYS A 455 30.42 2.51 -4.01
N LEU A 456 30.74 3.52 -3.20
CA LEU A 456 30.55 3.46 -1.75
C LEU A 456 29.06 3.50 -1.38
N HIS A 457 28.24 4.27 -2.08
CA HIS A 457 26.79 4.34 -1.89
C HIS A 457 26.16 2.96 -2.12
N ILE A 458 26.46 2.29 -3.25
CA ILE A 458 26.03 0.90 -3.50
C ILE A 458 26.42 -0.03 -2.35
N LYS A 459 27.66 0.07 -1.84
CA LYS A 459 28.13 -0.77 -0.73
C LYS A 459 27.36 -0.53 0.56
N ILE A 460 27.11 0.73 0.91
CA ILE A 460 26.34 1.08 2.12
C ILE A 460 24.89 0.57 1.98
N LEU A 461 24.26 0.80 0.84
CA LEU A 461 22.91 0.34 0.54
C LEU A 461 22.78 -1.19 0.59
N GLY A 462 23.76 -1.93 0.08
CA GLY A 462 23.78 -3.41 0.17
C GLY A 462 23.80 -3.90 1.62
N ILE A 463 24.61 -3.27 2.49
CA ILE A 463 24.66 -3.61 3.92
C ILE A 463 23.34 -3.28 4.63
N LEU A 464 22.74 -2.12 4.35
CA LEU A 464 21.42 -1.77 4.91
C LEU A 464 20.34 -2.74 4.42
N CYS A 465 20.38 -3.11 3.14
CA CYS A 465 19.48 -4.09 2.54
C CYS A 465 19.59 -5.46 3.24
N GLU A 466 20.80 -5.97 3.50
CA GLU A 466 20.98 -7.25 4.21
C GLU A 466 20.34 -7.30 5.60
N GLN A 467 20.30 -6.17 6.29
CA GLN A 467 19.79 -6.03 7.65
C GLN A 467 18.29 -5.70 7.70
N ASP A 468 17.70 -5.33 6.57
CA ASP A 468 16.31 -4.87 6.49
C ASP A 468 15.41 -5.86 5.73
N TYR A 469 14.41 -6.35 6.44
CA TYR A 469 13.42 -7.31 5.94
C TYR A 469 12.07 -6.66 5.62
N CYS A 470 11.92 -5.36 5.87
CA CYS A 470 10.71 -4.63 5.53
C CYS A 470 10.70 -4.33 4.02
N LEU A 471 9.67 -4.80 3.32
CA LEU A 471 9.56 -4.70 1.86
C LEU A 471 9.78 -3.28 1.35
N MET A 472 9.12 -2.29 1.97
CA MET A 472 9.18 -0.90 1.49
C MET A 472 10.60 -0.32 1.52
N SER A 473 11.32 -0.42 2.64
CA SER A 473 12.69 0.08 2.73
C SER A 473 13.66 -0.76 1.92
N ARG A 474 13.59 -2.10 2.03
CA ARG A 474 14.47 -3.01 1.30
C ARG A 474 14.43 -2.77 -0.21
N ASN A 475 13.24 -2.73 -0.79
CA ASN A 475 13.07 -2.53 -2.23
C ASN A 475 13.55 -1.16 -2.68
N THR A 476 13.43 -0.16 -1.81
CA THR A 476 13.97 1.19 -2.04
C THR A 476 15.50 1.18 -2.12
N TRP A 477 16.17 0.51 -1.18
CA TRP A 477 17.63 0.36 -1.21
C TRP A 477 18.09 -0.30 -2.51
N VAL A 478 17.43 -1.41 -2.90
CA VAL A 478 17.74 -2.11 -4.15
C VAL A 478 17.50 -1.22 -5.37
N TYR A 479 16.40 -0.47 -5.42
CA TYR A 479 16.10 0.45 -6.52
C TYR A 479 17.22 1.48 -6.73
N PHE A 480 17.70 2.12 -5.65
CA PHE A 480 18.76 3.12 -5.75
C PHE A 480 20.14 2.51 -6.03
N MET A 481 20.42 1.29 -5.54
CA MET A 481 21.61 0.54 -5.95
C MET A 481 21.65 0.28 -7.46
N GLU A 482 20.54 -0.20 -8.03
CA GLU A 482 20.46 -0.46 -9.47
C GLU A 482 20.56 0.81 -10.31
N LYS A 483 20.08 1.94 -9.80
CA LYS A 483 20.25 3.25 -10.45
C LYS A 483 21.73 3.64 -10.54
N ASP A 484 22.48 3.53 -9.44
CA ASP A 484 23.91 3.84 -9.45
C ASP A 484 24.71 2.87 -10.32
N LYS A 485 24.39 1.56 -10.29
CA LYS A 485 25.03 0.57 -11.18
C LYS A 485 24.83 0.91 -12.66
N LYS A 486 23.63 1.39 -13.04
CA LYS A 486 23.34 1.83 -14.42
C LYS A 486 24.18 3.05 -14.81
N LEU A 487 24.29 4.04 -13.92
CA LEU A 487 25.11 5.25 -14.16
C LEU A 487 26.59 4.88 -14.40
N LEU A 488 27.16 4.05 -13.52
CA LEU A 488 28.55 3.60 -13.65
C LEU A 488 28.83 2.81 -14.94
N LYS A 489 27.84 2.05 -15.45
CA LYS A 489 27.95 1.33 -16.74
C LYS A 489 27.91 2.26 -17.95
N ILE A 490 27.19 3.38 -17.86
CA ILE A 490 27.14 4.39 -18.92
C ILE A 490 28.49 5.10 -19.00
N GLU A 491 29.07 5.47 -17.86
CA GLU A 491 30.38 6.12 -17.81
C GLU A 491 31.51 5.23 -18.36
N SER A 492 31.50 3.93 -18.06
CA SER A 492 32.50 3.01 -18.62
C SER A 492 32.45 2.90 -20.15
N ARG A 493 31.29 3.16 -20.78
CA ARG A 493 31.11 3.13 -22.23
C ARG A 493 31.46 4.46 -22.94
N HIS A 494 31.65 5.54 -22.19
CA HIS A 494 32.06 6.84 -22.74
C HIS A 494 33.58 7.07 -22.61
N VAL A 495 34.30 6.15 -21.97
CA VAL A 495 35.76 6.19 -21.78
C VAL A 495 36.49 5.19 -22.69
N GLU A 496 35.75 4.27 -23.34
CA GLU A 496 36.17 3.47 -24.49
C GLU A 496 35.83 4.19 -25.79
#